data_AF-A0A8J8BE89-F1
#
_entry.id   AF-A0A8J8BE89-F1
#
_cell.length_a   1.000
_cell.length_b   1.000
_cell.length_c   1.000
_cell.angle_alpha   90.00
_cell.angle_beta   90.00
_cell.angle_gamma   90.00
#
_symmetry.space_group_name_H-M   'P 1'
#
loop_
_entity.id
_entity.type
_entity.pdbx_description
1 polymer ?
#
loop_
_entity_poly.entity_id
_entity_poly.type
_entity_poly.pdbx_seq_one_letter_code
_entity_poly.pdbx_strand_id
1 'polypeptide(L)'
;MEDSASTRSPRGALVTRDRSRRSWPARMSHALVRVGAAAAVVLGGLFGAAATGGPAHAATSEPCDIYAAGGTPCVAAHSTVRALYAAYSGPLYQVRRSSDNTTMDIGVVAAGGVANAAAQDSFCAGTSCVITVVYDQSGHGNSVAYQGSGGAGGHDSPSTANRESLTVSGGKVYSLYINPGNSYWHNGSSSGMPLGSAPQGAYMVTSGTHVNGGCCFDYGNSETDRRADGAGAMDAINFST
;
A
#
# COMPACT_ATOMS: atom_id res chain seq x y z
N MET A 1 -13.59 -53.48 -18.29
CA MET A 1 -12.35 -54.29 -18.23
C MET A 1 -11.54 -53.83 -17.03
N GLU A 2 -11.86 -54.27 -15.81
CA GLU A 2 -11.56 -55.63 -15.25
C GLU A 2 -10.04 -55.77 -15.00
N ASP A 3 -9.52 -56.23 -13.85
CA ASP A 3 -10.13 -56.85 -12.67
C ASP A 3 -9.09 -56.96 -11.52
N SER A 4 -9.57 -56.96 -10.26
CA SER A 4 -9.31 -57.88 -9.12
C SER A 4 -7.88 -58.45 -8.82
N ALA A 5 -7.42 -58.83 -7.63
CA ALA A 5 -7.94 -59.12 -6.26
C ALA A 5 -6.70 -59.36 -5.32
N SER A 6 -6.66 -58.97 -4.05
CA SER A 6 -7.15 -59.61 -2.79
C SER A 6 -6.34 -60.79 -2.19
N THR A 7 -6.31 -60.83 -0.85
CA THR A 7 -5.96 -61.92 0.13
C THR A 7 -4.49 -62.03 0.59
N ARG A 8 -4.11 -62.40 1.83
CA ARG A 8 -4.78 -62.79 3.10
C ARG A 8 -3.76 -62.76 4.26
N SER A 9 -4.25 -62.60 5.49
CA SER A 9 -3.57 -62.82 6.79
C SER A 9 -3.50 -64.32 7.17
N PRO A 10 -2.65 -64.70 8.14
CA PRO A 10 -3.12 -65.60 9.21
C PRO A 10 -2.81 -65.14 10.64
N ARG A 11 -3.53 -65.77 11.58
CA ARG A 11 -3.60 -65.58 13.04
C ARG A 11 -2.81 -66.67 13.81
N GLY A 12 -2.52 -66.41 15.10
CA GLY A 12 -2.41 -67.42 16.18
C GLY A 12 -1.26 -67.17 17.18
N ALA A 13 -1.53 -66.63 18.39
CA ALA A 13 -1.64 -67.32 19.71
C ALA A 13 -0.25 -67.55 20.39
N LEU A 14 0.03 -67.45 21.70
CA LEU A 14 -0.70 -67.81 22.93
C LEU A 14 0.07 -67.31 24.21
N VAL A 15 -0.64 -66.74 25.20
CA VAL A 15 -0.57 -66.88 26.70
C VAL A 15 0.80 -66.81 27.45
N THR A 16 0.95 -65.96 28.48
CA THR A 16 0.82 -66.35 29.91
C THR A 16 0.59 -65.15 30.85
N ARG A 17 -0.23 -65.41 31.88
CA ARG A 17 -0.65 -64.54 32.98
C ARG A 17 0.39 -64.49 34.09
N ASP A 18 0.47 -63.38 34.82
CA ASP A 18 0.63 -63.44 36.28
C ASP A 18 -0.36 -62.52 36.99
N ARG A 19 -0.97 -63.05 38.05
CA ARG A 19 -1.98 -62.47 38.92
C ARG A 19 -1.31 -62.28 40.28
N SER A 20 -1.24 -61.05 40.79
CA SER A 20 -1.24 -60.85 42.24
C SER A 20 -2.51 -60.12 42.66
N ARG A 21 -3.32 -60.85 43.44
CA ARG A 21 -4.55 -60.40 44.08
C ARG A 21 -4.19 -59.87 45.47
N ARG A 22 -4.73 -58.71 45.85
CA ARG A 22 -5.02 -58.40 47.26
C ARG A 22 -6.46 -57.91 47.37
N SER A 23 -7.20 -58.60 48.22
CA SER A 23 -8.63 -58.50 48.57
C SER A 23 -8.84 -57.54 49.74
N TRP A 24 -9.73 -56.53 49.60
CA TRP A 24 -11.05 -56.33 50.28
C TRP A 24 -11.03 -56.00 51.79
N PRO A 25 -12.08 -55.38 52.41
CA PRO A 25 -13.35 -54.81 51.87
C PRO A 25 -13.85 -53.46 52.48
N ALA A 26 -14.85 -52.87 51.80
CA ALA A 26 -16.11 -52.22 52.28
C ALA A 26 -16.05 -51.09 53.35
N ARG A 27 -16.90 -50.04 53.36
CA ARG A 27 -18.33 -49.90 53.04
C ARG A 27 -18.67 -48.43 52.71
N MET A 28 -19.79 -48.28 52.00
CA MET A 28 -20.55 -47.06 51.66
C MET A 28 -20.79 -46.07 52.81
N SER A 29 -20.93 -44.79 52.48
CA SER A 29 -22.08 -43.94 52.89
C SER A 29 -22.19 -42.68 52.03
N HIS A 30 -23.40 -42.40 51.55
CA HIS A 30 -23.81 -41.26 50.74
C HIS A 30 -23.71 -39.93 51.49
N ALA A 31 -23.39 -38.83 50.78
CA ALA A 31 -24.14 -37.57 50.86
C ALA A 31 -23.60 -36.53 49.86
N LEU A 32 -24.50 -35.99 49.04
CA LEU A 32 -24.32 -34.84 48.16
C LEU A 32 -24.03 -33.56 48.96
N VAL A 33 -23.02 -32.78 48.56
CA VAL A 33 -22.99 -31.32 48.82
C VAL A 33 -22.50 -30.58 47.57
N ARG A 34 -23.16 -29.44 47.36
CA ARG A 34 -23.23 -28.59 46.18
C ARG A 34 -21.99 -27.71 46.01
N VAL A 35 -21.73 -27.37 44.74
CA VAL A 35 -21.31 -26.07 44.18
C VAL A 35 -20.66 -25.05 45.13
N GLY A 36 -19.46 -24.61 44.76
CA GLY A 36 -18.97 -23.25 45.05
C GLY A 36 -17.54 -23.18 45.58
N ALA A 37 -16.57 -22.88 44.70
CA ALA A 37 -15.29 -22.32 45.11
C ALA A 37 -14.69 -21.46 43.99
N ALA A 38 -15.19 -20.24 43.87
CA ALA A 38 -14.43 -19.13 43.33
C ALA A 38 -13.58 -18.58 44.47
N ALA A 39 -12.26 -18.64 44.34
CA ALA A 39 -11.24 -17.80 44.98
C ALA A 39 -9.92 -18.60 45.09
N ALA A 40 -8.96 -18.34 44.19
CA ALA A 40 -7.51 -18.37 44.48
C ALA A 40 -6.68 -18.36 43.19
N VAL A 41 -6.52 -17.21 42.51
CA VAL A 41 -5.27 -16.86 41.81
C VAL A 41 -5.20 -15.32 41.71
N VAL A 42 -4.68 -14.64 42.74
CA VAL A 42 -4.42 -13.17 42.70
C VAL A 42 -2.93 -12.82 42.93
N LEU A 43 -2.01 -13.77 42.96
CA LEU A 43 -0.60 -13.46 43.33
C LEU A 43 0.43 -14.09 42.38
N GLY A 44 0.29 -13.89 41.07
CA GLY A 44 1.19 -14.50 40.07
C GLY A 44 1.44 -13.69 38.79
N GLY A 45 1.41 -12.36 38.83
CA GLY A 45 1.44 -11.54 37.60
C GLY A 45 2.32 -10.29 37.62
N LEU A 46 3.41 -10.24 38.40
CA LEU A 46 4.28 -9.05 38.49
C LEU A 46 5.65 -9.19 37.81
N PHE A 47 5.89 -10.25 37.05
CA PHE A 47 7.11 -10.40 36.24
C PHE A 47 6.77 -10.94 34.84
N GLY A 48 6.20 -10.09 33.99
CA GLY A 48 5.93 -10.42 32.60
C GLY A 48 5.82 -9.17 31.75
N ALA A 49 6.65 -9.09 30.72
CA ALA A 49 6.72 -8.06 29.68
C ALA A 49 7.38 -6.72 30.07
N ALA A 50 8.69 -6.74 30.24
CA ALA A 50 9.50 -5.68 29.62
C ALA A 50 9.38 -5.87 28.09
N ALA A 51 8.28 -5.37 27.52
CA ALA A 51 8.18 -5.23 26.09
C ALA A 51 9.31 -4.31 25.65
N THR A 52 10.14 -4.77 24.71
CA THR A 52 11.03 -3.94 23.92
C THR A 52 10.16 -3.07 23.01
N GLY A 53 9.40 -2.15 23.60
CA GLY A 53 8.78 -1.07 22.87
C GLY A 53 9.90 -0.14 22.45
N GLY A 54 10.33 -0.25 21.18
CA GLY A 54 11.02 0.86 20.53
C GLY A 54 10.18 2.13 20.71
N PRO A 55 10.79 3.33 20.63
CA PRO A 55 10.05 4.58 20.79
C PRO A 55 8.82 4.52 19.89
N ALA A 56 7.63 4.71 20.50
CA ALA A 56 6.42 4.91 19.74
C ALA A 56 6.62 6.21 18.94
N HIS A 57 6.96 6.07 17.66
CA HIS A 57 6.91 7.20 16.74
C HIS A 57 5.44 7.59 16.67
N ALA A 58 5.06 8.67 17.35
CA ALA A 58 3.80 9.32 17.03
C ALA A 58 3.85 9.61 15.53
N ALA A 59 2.91 9.02 14.78
CA ALA A 59 2.82 9.26 13.35
C ALA A 59 2.61 10.76 13.18
N THR A 60 3.62 11.44 12.64
CA THR A 60 3.51 12.87 12.36
C THR A 60 2.44 13.05 11.29
N SER A 61 1.51 13.98 11.48
CA SER A 61 0.51 14.30 10.46
C SER A 61 1.20 14.60 9.13
N GLU A 62 0.80 13.89 8.08
CA GLU A 62 1.26 14.13 6.72
C GLU A 62 0.32 15.13 6.02
N PRO A 63 0.64 15.62 4.80
CA PRO A 63 -0.10 16.72 4.19
C PRO A 63 -1.62 16.52 4.14
N CYS A 64 -2.11 15.35 3.77
CA CYS A 64 -3.55 15.12 3.66
C CYS A 64 -4.24 14.94 5.03
N ASP A 65 -3.51 14.55 6.08
CA ASP A 65 -4.04 14.59 7.44
C ASP A 65 -4.25 16.04 7.90
N ILE A 66 -3.33 16.94 7.55
CA ILE A 66 -3.41 18.38 7.85
C ILE A 66 -4.59 19.01 7.10
N TYR A 67 -4.72 18.73 5.81
CA TYR A 67 -5.85 19.19 5.00
C TYR A 67 -7.20 18.70 5.54
N ALA A 68 -7.29 17.42 5.93
CA ALA A 68 -8.49 16.87 6.55
C ALA A 68 -8.81 17.56 7.89
N ALA A 69 -7.82 17.78 8.75
CA ALA A 69 -8.00 18.51 10.01
C ALA A 69 -8.43 19.98 9.80
N GLY A 70 -8.03 20.59 8.69
CA GLY A 70 -8.43 21.93 8.27
C GLY A 70 -9.81 22.02 7.60
N GLY A 71 -10.51 20.90 7.42
CA GLY A 71 -11.84 20.87 6.78
C GLY A 71 -11.82 20.90 5.24
N THR A 72 -10.65 20.68 4.62
CA THR A 72 -10.47 20.65 3.16
C THR A 72 -9.75 19.37 2.73
N PRO A 73 -10.35 18.18 2.94
CA PRO A 73 -9.67 16.89 2.73
C PRO A 73 -9.23 16.68 1.28
N CYS A 74 -8.14 15.96 1.10
CA CYS A 74 -7.64 15.59 -0.24
C CYS A 74 -8.63 14.63 -0.92
N VAL A 75 -9.03 14.97 -2.15
CA VAL A 75 -9.77 14.06 -3.06
C VAL A 75 -8.86 13.40 -4.09
N ALA A 76 -7.59 13.81 -4.16
CA ALA A 76 -6.54 13.17 -4.92
C ALA A 76 -5.20 13.43 -4.22
N ALA A 77 -4.35 12.41 -4.12
CA ALA A 77 -3.06 12.52 -3.44
C ALA A 77 -1.99 11.68 -4.15
N HIS A 78 -1.07 12.34 -4.86
CA HIS A 78 -0.07 11.69 -5.71
C HIS A 78 1.35 11.96 -5.22
N SER A 79 2.17 10.91 -5.13
CA SER A 79 3.60 11.04 -4.86
C SER A 79 4.34 9.77 -5.25
N THR A 80 5.50 9.90 -5.90
CA THR A 80 6.45 8.78 -6.08
C THR A 80 7.49 8.71 -4.95
N VAL A 81 7.44 9.66 -4.01
CA VAL A 81 8.51 9.89 -3.03
C VAL A 81 8.12 9.41 -1.64
N ARG A 82 6.89 9.69 -1.19
CA ARG A 82 6.43 9.33 0.16
C ARG A 82 4.91 9.20 0.24
N ALA A 83 4.44 8.60 1.33
CA ALA A 83 3.05 8.73 1.75
C ALA A 83 2.68 10.20 2.02
N LEU A 84 1.42 10.54 1.75
CA LEU A 84 0.79 11.83 2.01
C LEU A 84 -0.25 11.76 3.14
N TYR A 85 -0.48 10.56 3.69
CA TYR A 85 -1.19 10.31 4.94
C TYR A 85 -0.31 9.48 5.87
N ALA A 86 -0.32 9.79 7.16
CA ALA A 86 0.50 9.13 8.17
C ALA A 86 0.20 7.63 8.30
N ALA A 87 -1.05 7.23 8.03
CA ALA A 87 -1.48 5.82 8.06
C ALA A 87 -1.33 5.09 6.72
N TYR A 88 -0.90 5.76 5.65
CA TYR A 88 -0.85 5.14 4.33
C TYR A 88 0.26 4.09 4.24
N SER A 89 -0.12 2.85 3.90
CA SER A 89 0.79 1.72 3.73
C SER A 89 0.67 1.06 2.35
N GLY A 90 0.04 1.75 1.40
CA GLY A 90 -0.27 1.24 0.06
C GLY A 90 0.83 1.50 -0.98
N PRO A 91 0.56 1.14 -2.24
CA PRO A 91 1.45 1.40 -3.37
C PRO A 91 1.45 2.88 -3.76
N LEU A 92 2.63 3.48 -3.94
CA LEU A 92 2.77 4.88 -4.36
C LEU A 92 2.72 5.03 -5.89
N TYR A 93 3.35 4.11 -6.62
CA TYR A 93 3.39 4.12 -8.07
C TYR A 93 3.68 2.72 -8.63
N GLN A 94 3.42 2.54 -9.92
CA GLN A 94 3.73 1.30 -10.64
C GLN A 94 4.90 1.52 -11.59
N VAL A 95 5.86 0.59 -11.58
CA VAL A 95 6.92 0.51 -12.58
C VAL A 95 6.66 -0.63 -13.55
N ARG A 96 7.09 -0.46 -14.80
CA ARG A 96 7.14 -1.52 -15.82
C ARG A 96 8.56 -1.67 -16.33
N ARG A 97 9.09 -2.91 -16.30
CA ARG A 97 10.44 -3.19 -16.78
C ARG A 97 10.46 -3.54 -18.27
N SER A 98 11.44 -3.03 -18.99
CA SER A 98 11.53 -3.16 -20.45
C SER A 98 11.91 -4.56 -20.92
N SER A 99 12.57 -5.36 -20.08
CA SER A 99 13.04 -6.70 -20.45
C SER A 99 11.91 -7.66 -20.82
N ASP A 100 10.75 -7.53 -20.18
CA ASP A 100 9.63 -8.45 -20.38
C ASP A 100 8.24 -7.84 -20.14
N ASN A 101 8.16 -6.52 -20.01
CA ASN A 101 6.91 -5.78 -19.75
C ASN A 101 6.17 -6.14 -18.45
N THR A 102 6.79 -6.90 -17.54
CA THR A 102 6.19 -7.13 -16.22
C THR A 102 6.16 -5.84 -15.41
N THR A 103 5.16 -5.72 -14.54
CA THR A 103 4.96 -4.56 -13.67
C THR A 103 5.19 -4.92 -12.20
N MET A 104 5.54 -3.90 -11.41
CA MET A 104 5.61 -3.99 -9.96
C MET A 104 5.13 -2.68 -9.35
N ASP A 105 4.32 -2.79 -8.30
CA ASP A 105 3.92 -1.64 -7.51
C ASP A 105 4.98 -1.37 -6.44
N ILE A 106 5.38 -0.11 -6.32
CA ILE A 106 6.35 0.36 -5.32
C ILE A 106 5.58 1.05 -4.21
N GLY A 107 5.52 0.40 -3.05
CA GLY A 107 4.92 0.96 -1.84
C GLY A 107 5.90 1.72 -0.97
N VAL A 108 5.43 2.09 0.22
CA VAL A 108 6.26 2.68 1.28
C VAL A 108 7.06 1.62 2.04
N VAL A 109 8.20 2.02 2.61
CA VAL A 109 9.01 1.16 3.48
C VAL A 109 8.28 0.84 4.80
N ALA A 110 7.51 1.79 5.31
CA ALA A 110 6.65 1.69 6.48
C ALA A 110 5.47 2.66 6.32
N ALA A 111 4.38 2.45 7.07
CA ALA A 111 3.20 3.33 7.00
C ALA A 111 3.60 4.81 7.23
N GLY A 112 3.09 5.71 6.38
CA GLY A 112 3.44 7.14 6.40
C GLY A 112 4.86 7.45 5.90
N GLY A 113 5.63 6.44 5.51
CA GLY A 113 7.05 6.57 5.17
C GLY A 113 7.34 6.94 3.71
N VAL A 114 8.62 6.85 3.38
CA VAL A 114 9.15 7.07 2.02
C VAL A 114 8.99 5.82 1.15
N ALA A 115 9.06 6.02 -0.17
CA ALA A 115 9.02 4.95 -1.17
C ALA A 115 10.13 3.91 -0.97
N ASN A 116 9.82 2.64 -1.23
CA ASN A 116 10.79 1.55 -1.20
C ASN A 116 11.61 1.50 -2.50
N ALA A 117 12.55 2.43 -2.66
CA ALA A 117 13.41 2.49 -3.84
C ALA A 117 14.28 1.24 -4.02
N ALA A 118 14.63 0.53 -2.94
CA ALA A 118 15.40 -0.72 -3.03
C ALA A 118 14.62 -1.84 -3.72
N ALA A 119 13.29 -1.89 -3.54
CA ALA A 119 12.43 -2.80 -4.28
C ALA A 119 12.42 -2.47 -5.78
N GLN A 120 12.33 -1.19 -6.14
CA GLN A 120 12.44 -0.76 -7.53
C GLN A 120 13.79 -1.14 -8.14
N ASP A 121 14.90 -0.84 -7.45
CA ASP A 121 16.24 -1.16 -7.95
C ASP A 121 16.41 -2.65 -8.23
N SER A 122 15.91 -3.49 -7.33
CA SER A 122 15.95 -4.94 -7.47
C SER A 122 15.09 -5.43 -8.64
N PHE A 123 13.90 -4.88 -8.80
CA PHE A 123 12.99 -5.23 -9.88
C PHE A 123 13.50 -4.81 -11.26
N CYS A 124 14.14 -3.66 -11.33
CA CYS A 124 14.67 -3.05 -12.55
C CYS A 124 16.13 -3.46 -12.85
N ALA A 125 16.73 -4.35 -12.05
CA ALA A 125 18.12 -4.76 -12.22
C ALA A 125 18.36 -5.35 -13.62
N GLY A 126 19.40 -4.84 -14.30
CA GLY A 126 19.77 -5.31 -15.65
C GLY A 126 18.83 -4.88 -16.78
N THR A 127 17.90 -3.96 -16.53
CA THR A 127 17.00 -3.41 -17.55
C THR A 127 16.60 -1.96 -17.23
N SER A 128 15.81 -1.33 -18.10
CA SER A 128 15.18 -0.03 -17.83
C SER A 128 13.77 -0.22 -17.28
N CYS A 129 13.33 0.73 -16.46
CA CYS A 129 11.97 0.80 -15.99
C CYS A 129 11.36 2.17 -16.31
N VAL A 130 10.05 2.17 -16.52
CA VAL A 130 9.23 3.37 -16.65
C VAL A 130 8.11 3.36 -15.61
N ILE A 131 7.67 4.54 -15.17
CA ILE A 131 6.54 4.69 -14.25
C ILE A 131 5.25 4.75 -15.06
N THR A 132 4.39 3.75 -14.95
CA THR A 132 3.15 3.65 -15.74
C THR A 132 1.94 4.25 -15.05
N VAL A 133 1.91 4.21 -13.72
CA VAL A 133 0.82 4.75 -12.90
C VAL A 133 1.42 5.44 -11.68
N VAL A 134 0.85 6.58 -11.30
CA VAL A 134 1.04 7.17 -9.96
C VAL A 134 -0.27 7.03 -9.22
N TYR A 135 -0.23 6.31 -8.10
CA TYR A 135 -1.45 5.95 -7.38
C TYR A 135 -1.97 7.11 -6.55
N ASP A 136 -3.30 7.20 -6.49
CA ASP A 136 -4.02 8.09 -5.59
C ASP A 136 -4.10 7.46 -4.21
N GLN A 137 -3.54 8.15 -3.23
CA GLN A 137 -3.51 7.71 -1.83
C GLN A 137 -4.80 8.06 -1.06
N SER A 138 -5.68 8.91 -1.62
CA SER A 138 -6.87 9.42 -0.93
C SER A 138 -8.00 8.40 -0.81
N GLY A 139 -7.96 7.32 -1.60
CA GLY A 139 -9.04 6.33 -1.66
C GLY A 139 -10.19 6.70 -2.60
N HIS A 140 -10.12 7.83 -3.29
CA HIS A 140 -11.11 8.26 -4.28
C HIS A 140 -10.93 7.57 -5.64
N GLY A 141 -9.80 6.88 -5.86
CA GLY A 141 -9.53 6.15 -7.09
C GLY A 141 -8.99 7.04 -8.22
N ASN A 142 -8.49 8.23 -7.89
CA ASN A 142 -7.98 9.23 -8.84
C ASN A 142 -6.57 8.94 -9.35
N SER A 143 -6.17 7.67 -9.43
CA SER A 143 -4.82 7.30 -9.87
C SER A 143 -4.59 7.73 -11.32
N VAL A 144 -3.44 8.34 -11.60
CA VAL A 144 -3.11 8.84 -12.92
C VAL A 144 -2.22 7.86 -13.66
N ALA A 145 -2.63 7.49 -14.87
CA ALA A 145 -1.85 6.65 -15.78
C ALA A 145 -1.22 7.50 -16.87
N TYR A 146 -0.09 7.06 -17.42
CA TYR A 146 0.50 7.77 -18.55
C TYR A 146 -0.49 7.81 -19.73
N GLN A 147 -0.56 8.95 -20.40
CA GLN A 147 -1.66 9.23 -21.35
C GLN A 147 -1.64 8.36 -22.62
N GLY A 148 -0.49 7.84 -23.01
CA GLY A 148 -0.34 7.08 -24.25
C GLY A 148 -0.75 7.91 -25.46
N SER A 149 -1.46 7.31 -26.41
CA SER A 149 -2.00 8.04 -27.56
C SER A 149 -3.18 8.95 -27.17
N GLY A 150 -3.32 10.07 -27.89
CA GLY A 150 -4.39 11.05 -27.71
C GLY A 150 -4.02 12.21 -26.79
N GLY A 151 -5.03 13.02 -26.42
CA GLY A 151 -4.84 14.25 -25.64
C GLY A 151 -4.17 15.38 -26.43
N ALA A 152 -3.96 16.53 -25.79
CA ALA A 152 -3.37 17.71 -26.42
C ALA A 152 -1.94 17.45 -26.97
N GLY A 153 -1.18 16.53 -26.36
CA GLY A 153 0.16 16.13 -26.81
C GLY A 153 0.20 15.11 -27.95
N GLY A 154 -0.94 14.51 -28.31
CA GLY A 154 -1.09 13.54 -29.40
C GLY A 154 -0.50 12.15 -29.13
N HIS A 155 0.66 12.05 -28.49
CA HIS A 155 1.27 10.79 -28.05
C HIS A 155 2.29 10.99 -26.92
N ASP A 156 1.88 10.68 -25.70
CA ASP A 156 2.73 10.77 -24.51
C ASP A 156 3.29 9.41 -24.09
N SER A 157 4.49 9.44 -23.54
CA SER A 157 5.23 8.29 -23.02
C SER A 157 5.34 8.34 -21.50
N PRO A 158 5.51 7.20 -20.81
CA PRO A 158 5.76 7.20 -19.37
C PRO A 158 7.18 7.72 -19.05
N SER A 159 7.33 8.31 -17.87
CA SER A 159 8.63 8.76 -17.35
C SER A 159 9.56 7.58 -17.02
N THR A 160 10.87 7.78 -17.19
CA THR A 160 11.89 6.81 -16.78
C THR A 160 12.03 6.76 -15.26
N ALA A 161 11.93 5.55 -14.68
CA ALA A 161 11.73 5.38 -13.23
C ALA A 161 12.93 5.72 -12.34
N ASN A 162 14.14 5.84 -12.90
CA ASN A 162 15.37 6.10 -12.15
C ASN A 162 16.14 7.32 -12.65
N ARG A 163 15.46 8.24 -13.34
CA ARG A 163 16.12 9.38 -13.98
C ARG A 163 16.71 10.37 -12.96
N GLU A 164 16.03 10.57 -11.84
CA GLU A 164 16.49 11.41 -10.76
C GLU A 164 16.20 10.73 -9.41
N SER A 165 17.24 10.55 -8.61
CA SER A 165 17.13 10.09 -7.24
C SER A 165 17.35 11.23 -6.25
N LEU A 166 16.61 11.20 -5.15
CA LEU A 166 16.74 12.14 -4.04
C LEU A 166 16.92 11.37 -2.73
N THR A 167 17.28 12.09 -1.66
CA THR A 167 17.26 11.57 -0.30
C THR A 167 16.19 12.31 0.50
N VAL A 168 15.20 11.59 1.01
CA VAL A 168 14.11 12.12 1.83
C VAL A 168 14.05 11.31 3.12
N SER A 169 14.05 11.97 4.27
CA SER A 169 14.06 11.32 5.59
C SER A 169 15.14 10.23 5.75
N GLY A 170 16.30 10.43 5.11
CA GLY A 170 17.42 9.48 5.10
C GLY A 170 17.28 8.30 4.13
N GLY A 171 16.14 8.14 3.45
CA GLY A 171 15.92 7.10 2.44
C GLY A 171 16.12 7.61 1.01
N LYS A 172 16.69 6.76 0.14
CA LYS A 172 16.73 7.00 -1.30
C LYS A 172 15.31 6.87 -1.88
N VAL A 173 14.93 7.80 -2.74
CA VAL A 173 13.65 7.84 -3.46
C VAL A 173 13.87 8.31 -4.89
N TYR A 174 12.90 8.10 -5.77
CA TYR A 174 12.94 8.60 -7.15
C TYR A 174 11.80 9.60 -7.39
N SER A 175 12.11 10.72 -8.04
CA SER A 175 11.08 11.68 -8.46
C SER A 175 10.36 11.18 -9.71
N LEU A 176 9.16 11.71 -9.96
CA LEU A 176 8.52 11.59 -11.26
C LEU A 176 9.16 12.61 -12.21
N TYR A 177 10.27 12.26 -12.84
CA TYR A 177 11.02 13.17 -13.70
C TYR A 177 10.34 13.30 -15.07
N ILE A 178 9.60 14.38 -15.27
CA ILE A 178 8.82 14.64 -16.49
C ILE A 178 9.67 15.31 -17.56
N ASN A 179 9.84 14.67 -18.72
CA ASN A 179 10.38 15.30 -19.93
C ASN A 179 9.23 15.77 -20.84
N PRO A 180 9.50 16.65 -21.82
CA PRO A 180 8.56 16.89 -22.92
C PRO A 180 8.09 15.57 -23.54
N GLY A 181 6.77 15.41 -23.72
CA GLY A 181 6.16 14.17 -24.16
C GLY A 181 5.97 13.11 -23.07
N ASN A 182 6.11 13.48 -21.78
CA ASN A 182 5.59 12.70 -20.65
C ASN A 182 4.39 13.40 -20.05
N SER A 183 3.32 12.65 -19.80
CA SER A 183 2.14 13.18 -19.11
C SER A 183 1.32 12.05 -18.49
N TYR A 184 0.53 12.39 -17.48
CA TYR A 184 -0.33 11.47 -16.75
C TYR A 184 -1.69 12.11 -16.57
N TRP A 185 -2.74 11.32 -16.68
CA TRP A 185 -4.11 11.85 -16.61
C TRP A 185 -5.11 10.81 -16.12
N HIS A 186 -6.20 11.29 -15.56
CA HIS A 186 -7.35 10.51 -15.13
C HIS A 186 -8.63 11.34 -15.26
N ASN A 187 -9.74 10.73 -15.68
CA ASN A 187 -11.05 11.38 -15.61
C ASN A 187 -11.63 11.23 -14.20
N GLY A 188 -11.43 12.24 -13.35
CA GLY A 188 -11.95 12.24 -11.98
C GLY A 188 -13.36 12.81 -11.80
N SER A 189 -14.12 13.03 -12.88
CA SER A 189 -15.43 13.71 -12.79
C SER A 189 -16.49 12.96 -11.98
N SER A 190 -16.30 11.67 -11.74
CA SER A 190 -17.22 10.81 -10.95
C SER A 190 -16.63 10.36 -9.61
N SER A 191 -15.41 10.79 -9.25
CA SER A 191 -14.65 10.34 -8.07
C SER A 191 -14.49 11.44 -7.01
N GLY A 192 -15.24 12.53 -7.13
CA GLY A 192 -15.22 13.63 -6.16
C GLY A 192 -14.22 14.74 -6.47
N MET A 193 -13.61 14.74 -7.67
CA MET A 193 -12.87 15.93 -8.13
C MET A 193 -13.83 17.13 -8.26
N PRO A 194 -13.41 18.35 -7.87
CA PRO A 194 -14.21 19.55 -8.04
C PRO A 194 -14.55 19.80 -9.51
N LEU A 195 -15.79 20.19 -9.79
CA LEU A 195 -16.28 20.51 -11.14
C LEU A 195 -16.88 21.93 -11.15
N GLY A 196 -16.85 22.56 -12.32
CA GLY A 196 -17.41 23.90 -12.51
C GLY A 196 -16.80 24.92 -11.56
N SER A 197 -17.63 25.60 -10.77
CA SER A 197 -17.17 26.61 -9.81
C SER A 197 -16.98 26.07 -8.38
N ALA A 198 -16.92 24.75 -8.18
CA ALA A 198 -16.66 24.17 -6.87
C ALA A 198 -15.26 24.59 -6.38
N PRO A 199 -15.11 24.99 -5.10
CA PRO A 199 -13.83 25.43 -4.57
C PRO A 199 -12.83 24.29 -4.54
N GLN A 200 -11.56 24.58 -4.84
CA GLN A 200 -10.47 23.63 -4.75
C GLN A 200 -9.17 24.28 -4.28
N GLY A 201 -8.27 23.45 -3.76
CA GLY A 201 -6.89 23.82 -3.46
C GLY A 201 -5.96 22.74 -3.98
N ALA A 202 -4.80 23.15 -4.48
CA ALA A 202 -3.75 22.24 -4.93
C ALA A 202 -2.40 22.73 -4.40
N TYR A 203 -1.48 21.80 -4.22
CA TYR A 203 -0.07 22.11 -4.03
C TYR A 203 0.76 21.10 -4.82
N MET A 204 1.95 21.54 -5.26
CA MET A 204 2.92 20.71 -5.95
C MET A 204 4.31 21.00 -5.38
N VAL A 205 5.08 19.95 -5.13
CA VAL A 205 6.52 20.07 -4.89
C VAL A 205 7.23 19.69 -6.19
N THR A 206 7.91 20.65 -6.81
CA THR A 206 8.63 20.46 -8.07
C THR A 206 10.04 21.04 -7.99
N SER A 207 10.92 20.61 -8.88
CA SER A 207 12.26 21.16 -9.03
C SER A 207 12.19 22.58 -9.61
N GLY A 208 12.79 23.55 -8.92
CA GLY A 208 12.89 24.93 -9.40
C GLY A 208 13.80 25.14 -10.61
N THR A 209 14.53 24.09 -11.03
CA THR A 209 15.54 24.18 -12.09
C THR A 209 15.27 23.24 -13.27
N HIS A 210 14.33 22.31 -13.15
CA HIS A 210 13.91 21.44 -14.26
C HIS A 210 12.65 22.01 -14.92
N VAL A 211 12.87 23.03 -15.75
CA VAL A 211 11.82 23.84 -16.37
C VAL A 211 12.20 24.20 -17.82
N ASN A 212 11.21 24.54 -18.62
CA ASN A 212 11.40 25.09 -19.97
C ASN A 212 10.24 26.04 -20.32
N GLY A 213 10.32 26.71 -21.48
CA GLY A 213 9.28 27.61 -22.00
C GLY A 213 8.22 26.94 -22.88
N GLY A 214 8.15 25.61 -22.88
CA GLY A 214 7.12 24.86 -23.58
C GLY A 214 5.83 24.82 -22.78
N CYS A 215 4.70 24.94 -23.46
CA CYS A 215 3.41 24.63 -22.85
C CYS A 215 3.19 23.11 -22.80
N CYS A 216 2.84 22.52 -21.66
CA CYS A 216 2.76 23.13 -20.33
C CYS A 216 3.18 22.09 -19.27
N PHE A 217 3.77 22.54 -18.15
CA PHE A 217 4.05 21.68 -17.01
C PHE A 217 3.03 21.96 -15.90
N ASP A 218 1.88 21.28 -16.02
CA ASP A 218 0.70 21.50 -15.20
C ASP A 218 0.47 20.37 -14.20
N TYR A 219 -0.03 20.72 -13.02
CA TYR A 219 -0.62 19.79 -12.05
C TYR A 219 -1.91 20.38 -11.48
N GLY A 220 -3.03 19.73 -11.73
CA GLY A 220 -4.33 20.13 -11.20
C GLY A 220 -5.49 19.64 -12.03
N ASN A 221 -6.58 20.41 -12.01
CA ASN A 221 -7.83 20.08 -12.66
C ASN A 221 -7.78 20.49 -14.14
N SER A 222 -8.23 19.60 -15.02
CA SER A 222 -8.27 19.80 -16.46
C SER A 222 -9.59 19.31 -17.04
N GLU A 223 -9.75 19.46 -18.35
CA GLU A 223 -10.90 18.96 -19.10
C GLU A 223 -11.06 17.44 -18.96
N THR A 224 -12.31 16.98 -18.95
CA THR A 224 -12.67 15.57 -18.69
C THR A 224 -12.50 14.65 -19.90
N ASP A 225 -12.25 15.22 -21.08
CA ASP A 225 -12.12 14.50 -22.35
C ASP A 225 -10.74 14.66 -23.02
N ARG A 226 -9.81 15.32 -22.32
CA ARG A 226 -8.43 15.60 -22.78
C ARG A 226 -8.36 16.53 -23.99
N ARG A 227 -9.40 17.34 -24.23
CA ARG A 227 -9.43 18.36 -25.29
C ARG A 227 -9.39 19.74 -24.66
N ALA A 228 -8.67 20.65 -25.30
CA ALA A 228 -8.63 22.04 -24.87
C ALA A 228 -10.02 22.67 -25.08
N ASP A 229 -10.61 23.13 -23.99
CA ASP A 229 -11.89 23.81 -23.98
C ASP A 229 -11.72 25.34 -23.90
N GLY A 230 -12.82 26.05 -23.61
CA GLY A 230 -12.81 27.49 -23.41
C GLY A 230 -12.21 27.94 -22.08
N ALA A 231 -12.09 29.26 -21.92
CA ALA A 231 -11.60 29.86 -20.68
C ALA A 231 -12.42 29.41 -19.45
N GLY A 232 -11.72 29.03 -18.38
CA GLY A 232 -12.32 28.55 -17.13
C GLY A 232 -12.55 27.04 -17.06
N ALA A 233 -12.15 26.27 -18.08
CA ALA A 233 -12.24 24.81 -18.07
C ALA A 233 -11.10 24.10 -17.30
N MET A 234 -10.00 24.80 -17.02
CA MET A 234 -8.86 24.29 -16.26
C MET A 234 -8.56 25.16 -15.04
N ASP A 235 -8.07 24.52 -13.99
CA ASP A 235 -7.52 25.18 -12.81
C ASP A 235 -6.41 24.29 -12.24
N ALA A 236 -5.18 24.64 -12.65
CA ALA A 236 -3.98 23.87 -12.42
C ALA A 236 -2.79 24.78 -12.11
N ILE A 237 -1.86 24.26 -11.31
CA ILE A 237 -0.56 24.89 -11.09
C ILE A 237 0.26 24.69 -12.36
N ASN A 238 0.72 25.78 -12.98
CA ASN A 238 1.73 25.74 -14.04
C ASN A 238 3.10 26.15 -13.48
N PHE A 239 4.16 25.42 -13.86
CA PHE A 239 5.53 25.80 -13.52
C PHE A 239 6.46 25.71 -14.73
N SER A 240 6.44 26.78 -15.53
CA SER A 240 7.25 26.97 -16.74
C SER A 240 7.98 28.34 -16.71
N THR A 241 8.95 28.56 -17.61
CA THR A 241 9.71 29.83 -17.75
C THR A 241 9.24 30.68 -18.91
#